data_AF-A0A1I5HIT6-F1
#
_entry.id   AF-A0A1I5HIT6-F1
#
_cell.length_a   1.000
_cell.length_b   1.000
_cell.length_c   1.000
_cell.angle_alpha   90.00
_cell.angle_beta   90.00
_cell.angle_gamma   90.00
#
_symmetry.space_group_name_H-M   'P 1'
#
loop_
_entity.id
_entity.type
_entity.pdbx_description
1 polymer ?
#
loop_
_entity_poly.entity_id
_entity_poly.type
_entity_poly.pdbx_seq_one_letter_code
_entity_poly.pdbx_strand_id
1 'polypeptide(L)'
;MRQLFLIAILAVVVFFQINGEKIPVNEGAYGDGVFYREVGRFFLDDIESAGYNLVQLTRILPFALLNLSFSAFHIVKDNEGLQNGMIMWQLLYLALAIYWYFRIVKKLRLKLALMTLGFILLFFNFAWLKGIWYHPFSPDLFAFALGMGQANYFLRYEKFKLGMVSILGAFVSPLLLLSGLLMLFLPGDKLPLFEGERSKSLLPFGLSVGILILIAGLGWGVWGWADHSWIDQTSHLLALVAIPPLIVFAAKQNPVNWDLAVKQLKKRTKTDRLSKGIMGLVGILLVLVMLSGQNESLGITRFLQELGKGSFRFPWDFIWSYSIHWGLPAILTLVFLLRFYQEMARLGWAVVFIFSLGLVFMIFFKVSALAAWVPIWVVILLKALKRYRWSNKDLILSGVLSLVLSMAWMPINSHKLIVFLGQKNRAFASSLEVQKWAIHHAEWTALYSYAICGGFILLIGYWLYTRRKRYMRVMSN
;
A
#
# COMPACT_ATOMS: atom_id res chain seq x y z
N MET A 1 6.01 29.50 2.95
CA MET A 1 4.54 29.67 2.98
C MET A 1 3.76 28.48 2.44
N ARG A 2 3.86 28.08 1.16
CA ARG A 2 3.01 27.00 0.59
C ARG A 2 3.14 25.62 1.28
N GLN A 3 4.34 25.27 1.78
CA GLN A 3 4.54 24.04 2.55
C GLN A 3 3.71 24.04 3.84
N LEU A 4 3.80 25.12 4.61
CA LEU A 4 3.02 25.31 5.83
C LEU A 4 1.53 25.30 5.56
N PHE A 5 1.08 25.90 4.45
CA PHE A 5 -0.32 25.86 4.04
C PHE A 5 -0.84 24.44 3.79
N LEU A 6 -0.07 23.60 3.08
CA LEU A 6 -0.45 22.20 2.85
C LEU A 6 -0.49 21.39 4.16
N ILE A 7 0.47 21.61 5.04
CA ILE A 7 0.50 21.00 6.37
C ILE A 7 -0.70 21.47 7.21
N ALA A 8 -1.05 22.76 7.15
CA ALA A 8 -2.18 23.33 7.87
C ALA A 8 -3.50 22.72 7.40
N ILE A 9 -3.72 22.60 6.08
CA ILE A 9 -4.92 21.92 5.55
C ILE A 9 -4.99 20.48 6.06
N LEU A 10 -3.88 19.74 5.96
CA LEU A 10 -3.82 18.36 6.44
C LEU A 10 -4.14 18.28 7.94
N ALA A 11 -3.54 19.16 8.75
CA ALA A 11 -3.74 19.22 10.18
C ALA A 11 -5.20 19.53 10.55
N VAL A 12 -5.85 20.46 9.84
CA VAL A 12 -7.27 20.79 10.04
C VAL A 12 -8.16 19.58 9.74
N VAL A 13 -7.93 18.89 8.61
CA VAL A 13 -8.70 17.68 8.29
C VAL A 13 -8.47 16.61 9.36
N VAL A 14 -7.21 16.32 9.71
CA VAL A 14 -6.86 15.33 10.74
C VAL A 14 -7.49 15.67 12.10
N PHE A 15 -7.49 16.94 12.50
CA PHE A 15 -8.13 17.38 13.74
C PHE A 15 -9.62 17.01 13.80
N PHE A 16 -10.37 17.21 12.71
CA PHE A 16 -11.76 16.78 12.64
C PHE A 16 -11.92 15.25 12.70
N GLN A 17 -10.96 14.49 12.19
CA GLN A 17 -11.01 13.02 12.20
C GLN A 17 -10.65 12.43 13.55
N ILE A 18 -9.74 13.05 14.28
CA ILE A 18 -9.39 12.68 15.65
C ILE A 18 -10.64 12.76 16.54
N ASN A 19 -11.35 13.88 16.45
CA ASN A 19 -12.61 14.11 17.19
C ASN A 19 -13.84 13.47 16.52
N GLY A 20 -13.65 12.84 15.36
CA GLY A 20 -14.72 12.21 14.59
C GLY A 20 -15.00 10.77 15.00
N GLU A 21 -15.84 10.11 14.21
CA GLU A 21 -16.27 8.73 14.41
C GLU A 21 -15.10 7.75 14.60
N LYS A 22 -15.31 6.78 15.49
CA LYS A 22 -14.48 5.58 15.65
C LYS A 22 -15.30 4.36 15.28
N ILE A 23 -14.61 3.26 14.98
CA ILE A 23 -15.30 2.00 14.73
C ILE A 23 -16.19 1.64 15.94
N PRO A 24 -17.49 1.35 15.73
CA PRO A 24 -18.46 1.41 16.82
C PRO A 24 -18.62 0.07 17.56
N VAL A 25 -17.63 -0.81 17.44
CA VAL A 25 -17.59 -2.13 18.09
C VAL A 25 -16.28 -2.31 18.82
N ASN A 26 -16.30 -3.17 19.85
CA ASN A 26 -15.17 -3.46 20.74
C ASN A 26 -14.40 -2.19 21.12
N GLU A 27 -15.09 -1.10 21.48
CA GLU A 27 -14.47 0.15 21.95
C GLU A 27 -13.35 0.65 21.01
N GLY A 28 -13.66 0.81 19.72
CA GLY A 28 -12.72 1.38 18.75
C GLY A 28 -11.75 0.38 18.12
N ALA A 29 -11.98 -0.94 18.27
CA ALA A 29 -11.14 -1.98 17.69
C ALA A 29 -11.92 -3.01 16.84
N TYR A 30 -11.33 -3.44 15.73
CA TYR A 30 -11.93 -4.45 14.84
C TYR A 30 -10.87 -5.28 14.13
N GLY A 31 -11.20 -6.53 13.78
CA GLY A 31 -10.28 -7.46 13.12
C GLY A 31 -8.98 -7.61 13.91
N ASP A 32 -7.85 -7.57 13.22
CA ASP A 32 -6.50 -7.63 13.81
C ASP A 32 -6.26 -6.51 14.85
N GLY A 33 -6.99 -5.39 14.76
CA GLY A 33 -6.87 -4.27 15.70
C GLY A 33 -7.27 -4.62 17.13
N VAL A 34 -8.16 -5.60 17.33
CA VAL A 34 -8.50 -6.09 18.69
C VAL A 34 -7.29 -6.74 19.33
N PHE A 35 -6.61 -7.62 18.59
CA PHE A 35 -5.36 -8.23 19.04
C PHE A 35 -4.29 -7.17 19.33
N TYR A 36 -4.10 -6.21 18.43
CA TYR A 36 -3.07 -5.17 18.61
C TYR A 36 -3.34 -4.22 19.78
N ARG A 37 -4.60 -4.01 20.15
CA ARG A 37 -4.93 -3.30 21.39
C ARG A 37 -4.49 -4.08 22.62
N GLU A 38 -4.73 -5.40 22.64
CA GLU A 38 -4.27 -6.25 23.76
C GLU A 38 -2.74 -6.29 23.86
N VAL A 39 -2.03 -6.30 22.72
CA VAL A 39 -0.58 -6.07 22.72
C VAL A 39 -0.24 -4.74 23.40
N GLY A 40 -0.92 -3.65 23.03
CA GLY A 40 -0.75 -2.35 23.68
C GLY A 40 -0.95 -2.40 25.20
N ARG A 41 -1.80 -3.31 25.70
CA ARG A 41 -2.08 -3.48 27.13
C ARG A 41 -1.06 -4.36 27.85
N PHE A 42 -0.73 -5.53 27.29
CA PHE A 42 -0.03 -6.61 27.98
C PHE A 42 1.33 -6.97 27.36
N PHE A 43 1.88 -6.16 26.43
CA PHE A 43 3.10 -6.51 25.70
C PHE A 43 4.26 -7.03 26.57
N LEU A 44 4.59 -6.34 27.67
CA LEU A 44 5.68 -6.73 28.57
C LEU A 44 5.42 -8.05 29.30
N ASP A 45 4.16 -8.35 29.63
CA ASP A 45 3.78 -9.58 30.33
C ASP A 45 3.71 -10.77 29.37
N ASP A 46 3.19 -10.54 28.17
CA ASP A 46 2.93 -11.58 27.15
C ASP A 46 4.20 -12.00 26.39
N ILE A 47 5.17 -11.11 26.22
CA ILE A 47 6.41 -11.43 25.50
C ILE A 47 7.25 -12.48 26.23
N GLU A 48 7.17 -12.52 27.57
CA GLU A 48 7.90 -13.47 28.40
C GLU A 48 7.14 -14.79 28.59
N SER A 49 5.81 -14.74 28.66
CA SER A 49 4.97 -15.88 29.07
C SER A 49 4.33 -16.64 27.91
N ALA A 50 3.67 -15.96 26.98
CA ALA A 50 2.86 -16.59 25.92
C ALA A 50 3.56 -16.59 24.55
N GLY A 51 4.38 -15.57 24.29
CA GLY A 51 5.06 -15.36 23.02
C GLY A 51 4.11 -15.06 21.85
N TYR A 52 4.60 -14.33 20.85
CA TYR A 52 3.81 -13.95 19.67
C TYR A 52 4.13 -14.86 18.49
N ASN A 53 3.18 -15.06 17.56
CA ASN A 53 3.51 -15.77 16.33
C ASN A 53 4.30 -14.88 15.35
N LEU A 54 4.93 -15.50 14.35
CA LEU A 54 5.80 -14.81 13.39
C LEU A 54 5.09 -13.65 12.66
N VAL A 55 3.85 -13.85 12.22
CA VAL A 55 3.10 -12.81 11.49
C VAL A 55 2.77 -11.63 12.41
N GLN A 56 2.39 -11.88 13.66
CA GLN A 56 2.14 -10.85 14.66
C GLN A 56 3.40 -10.04 14.97
N LEU A 57 4.54 -10.71 15.16
CA LEU A 57 5.83 -10.05 15.43
C LEU A 57 6.23 -9.07 14.32
N THR A 58 5.93 -9.39 13.06
CA THR A 58 6.26 -8.49 11.94
C THR A 58 5.44 -7.20 11.90
N ARG A 59 4.46 -7.04 12.80
CA ARG A 59 3.56 -5.88 12.88
C ARG A 59 3.42 -5.33 14.31
N ILE A 60 4.23 -5.81 15.26
CA ILE A 60 4.03 -5.60 16.70
C ILE A 60 4.55 -4.26 17.21
N LEU A 61 5.57 -3.70 16.56
CA LEU A 61 6.34 -2.59 17.11
C LEU A 61 5.53 -1.32 17.47
N PRO A 62 4.56 -0.84 16.65
CA PRO A 62 3.79 0.35 17.04
C PRO A 62 3.06 0.17 18.38
N PHE A 63 2.57 -1.04 18.64
CA PHE A 63 1.79 -1.36 19.85
C PHE A 63 2.69 -1.67 21.05
N ALA A 64 3.85 -2.27 20.81
CA ALA A 64 4.90 -2.38 21.82
C ALA A 64 5.36 -0.98 22.30
N LEU A 65 5.56 -0.03 21.38
CA LEU A 65 5.90 1.36 21.72
C LEU A 65 4.79 2.04 22.54
N LEU A 66 3.52 1.77 22.20
CA LEU A 66 2.38 2.24 23.00
C LEU A 66 2.46 1.69 24.43
N ASN A 67 2.62 0.37 24.60
CA ASN A 67 2.73 -0.25 25.91
C ASN A 67 3.90 0.33 26.73
N LEU A 68 5.09 0.42 26.12
CA LEU A 68 6.28 0.97 26.75
C LEU A 68 6.09 2.42 27.17
N SER A 69 5.42 3.24 26.35
CA SER A 69 5.12 4.62 26.71
C SER A 69 4.18 4.70 27.92
N PHE A 70 3.14 3.88 27.98
CA PHE A 70 2.20 3.87 29.10
C PHE A 70 2.88 3.38 30.38
N SER A 71 3.72 2.34 30.29
CA SER A 71 4.50 1.84 31.43
C SER A 71 5.50 2.89 31.94
N ALA A 72 6.22 3.57 31.03
CA ALA A 72 7.23 4.57 31.39
C ALA A 72 6.64 5.82 32.06
N PHE A 73 5.42 6.21 31.69
CA PHE A 73 4.72 7.36 32.27
C PHE A 73 3.68 6.97 33.33
N HIS A 74 3.63 5.69 33.73
CA HIS A 74 2.64 5.16 34.68
C HIS A 74 1.18 5.49 34.33
N ILE A 75 0.85 5.49 33.04
CA ILE A 75 -0.51 5.74 32.53
C ILE A 75 -1.32 4.43 32.60
N VAL A 76 -2.56 4.53 33.08
CA VAL A 76 -3.50 3.39 33.13
C VAL A 76 -3.80 2.90 31.70
N LYS A 77 -3.73 1.58 31.49
CA LYS A 77 -3.90 0.92 30.17
C LYS A 77 -5.35 0.48 29.91
N ASP A 78 -6.31 1.36 30.15
CA ASP A 78 -7.70 1.14 29.79
C ASP A 78 -7.93 1.29 28.27
N ASN A 79 -9.10 0.89 27.77
CA ASN A 79 -9.37 0.89 26.33
C ASN A 79 -9.34 2.31 25.73
N GLU A 80 -9.93 3.29 26.42
CA GLU A 80 -9.96 4.68 25.98
C GLU A 80 -8.57 5.32 25.98
N GLY A 81 -7.81 5.12 27.06
CA GLY A 81 -6.42 5.58 27.17
C GLY A 81 -5.57 5.00 26.04
N LEU A 82 -5.61 3.68 25.83
CA LEU A 82 -4.87 3.04 24.72
C LEU A 82 -5.28 3.57 23.35
N GLN A 83 -6.57 3.83 23.11
CA GLN A 83 -7.05 4.41 21.87
C GLN A 83 -6.47 5.81 21.65
N ASN A 84 -6.55 6.67 22.66
CA ASN A 84 -6.02 8.04 22.61
C ASN A 84 -4.49 8.06 22.47
N GLY A 85 -3.80 7.18 23.19
CA GLY A 85 -2.36 6.99 23.07
C GLY A 85 -1.95 6.55 21.67
N MET A 86 -2.71 5.64 21.05
CA MET A 86 -2.45 5.21 19.67
C MET A 86 -2.67 6.34 18.66
N ILE A 87 -3.71 7.16 18.84
CA ILE A 87 -3.93 8.37 18.02
C ILE A 87 -2.74 9.34 18.14
N MET A 88 -2.20 9.54 19.34
CA MET A 88 -1.00 10.37 19.55
C MET A 88 0.22 9.80 18.83
N TRP A 89 0.46 8.49 18.90
CA TRP A 89 1.52 7.83 18.15
C TRP A 89 1.32 7.98 16.63
N GLN A 90 0.09 7.87 16.14
CA GLN A 90 -0.20 8.12 14.72
C GLN A 90 0.13 9.55 14.29
N LEU A 91 -0.16 10.56 15.11
CA LEU A 91 0.25 11.94 14.84
C LEU A 91 1.77 12.07 14.70
N LEU A 92 2.54 11.42 15.57
CA LEU A 92 4.00 11.39 15.50
C LEU A 92 4.49 10.72 14.20
N TYR A 93 3.88 9.60 13.81
CA TYR A 93 4.22 8.90 12.56
C TYR A 93 3.87 9.73 11.33
N LEU A 94 2.73 10.45 11.34
CA LEU A 94 2.36 11.36 10.26
C LEU A 94 3.36 12.52 10.15
N ALA A 95 3.75 13.13 11.27
CA ALA A 95 4.76 14.18 11.30
C ALA A 95 6.11 13.68 10.75
N LEU A 96 6.52 12.46 11.13
CA LEU A 96 7.72 11.80 10.60
C LEU A 96 7.64 11.58 9.08
N ALA A 97 6.49 11.13 8.57
CA ALA A 97 6.25 10.95 7.14
C ALA A 97 6.33 12.28 6.37
N ILE A 98 5.74 13.35 6.91
CA ILE A 98 5.82 14.71 6.35
C ILE A 98 7.26 15.22 6.32
N TYR A 99 8.02 15.00 7.40
CA TYR A 99 9.44 15.33 7.44
C TYR A 99 10.21 14.63 6.31
N TRP A 100 10.04 13.30 6.16
CA TRP A 100 10.68 12.54 5.09
C TRP A 100 10.26 13.03 3.70
N TYR A 101 8.99 13.39 3.53
CA TYR A 101 8.48 13.93 2.27
C TYR A 101 9.29 15.16 1.82
N PHE A 102 9.46 16.15 2.69
CA PHE A 102 10.22 17.35 2.32
C PHE A 102 11.71 17.06 2.11
N ARG A 103 12.28 16.07 2.81
CA ARG A 103 13.66 15.59 2.57
C ARG A 103 13.82 14.95 1.18
N ILE A 104 12.81 14.21 0.71
CA ILE A 104 12.76 13.64 -0.64
C ILE A 104 12.59 14.74 -1.70
N VAL A 105 11.65 15.68 -1.48
CA VAL A 105 11.43 16.83 -2.37
C VAL A 105 12.73 17.61 -2.60
N LYS A 106 13.46 17.91 -1.52
CA LYS A 106 14.76 18.58 -1.57
C LYS A 106 15.77 17.77 -2.38
N LYS A 107 15.86 16.45 -2.13
CA LYS A 107 16.80 15.56 -2.85
C LYS A 107 16.49 15.47 -4.35
N LEU A 108 15.22 15.37 -4.73
CA LEU A 108 14.78 15.28 -6.12
C LEU A 108 14.74 16.64 -6.85
N ARG A 109 14.97 17.74 -6.10
CA ARG A 109 14.87 19.13 -6.58
C ARG A 109 13.54 19.36 -7.30
N LEU A 110 12.42 18.96 -6.67
CA LEU A 110 11.10 19.11 -7.26
C LEU A 110 10.68 20.58 -7.25
N LYS A 111 10.08 21.03 -8.36
CA LYS A 111 9.45 22.36 -8.44
C LYS A 111 8.23 22.41 -7.52
N LEU A 112 7.82 23.61 -7.13
CA LEU A 112 6.71 23.84 -6.21
C LEU A 112 5.40 23.14 -6.62
N ALA A 113 5.10 23.10 -7.92
CA ALA A 113 3.92 22.42 -8.45
C ALA A 113 3.96 20.90 -8.19
N LEU A 114 5.08 20.23 -8.47
CA LEU A 114 5.24 18.79 -8.24
C LEU A 114 5.38 18.45 -6.75
N MET A 115 5.95 19.35 -5.96
CA MET A 115 5.91 19.24 -4.50
C MET A 115 4.45 19.31 -4.00
N THR A 116 3.64 20.22 -4.52
CA THR A 116 2.24 20.29 -4.12
C THR A 116 1.49 19.02 -4.54
N LEU A 117 1.68 18.58 -5.79
CA LEU A 117 1.06 17.35 -6.29
C LEU A 117 1.50 16.13 -5.47
N GLY A 118 2.80 15.98 -5.19
CA GLY A 118 3.32 14.87 -4.41
C GLY A 118 2.76 14.81 -2.99
N PHE A 119 2.55 15.97 -2.37
CA PHE A 119 1.91 16.06 -1.07
C PHE A 119 0.44 15.59 -1.14
N ILE A 120 -0.32 16.08 -2.11
CA ILE A 120 -1.71 15.64 -2.35
C ILE A 120 -1.77 14.13 -2.57
N LEU A 121 -0.92 13.59 -3.45
CA LEU A 121 -0.90 12.17 -3.79
C LEU A 121 -0.56 11.26 -2.60
N LEU A 122 0.33 11.70 -1.70
CA LEU A 122 0.76 10.91 -0.56
C LEU A 122 -0.18 11.02 0.63
N PHE A 123 -0.76 12.20 0.90
CA PHE A 123 -1.45 12.48 2.16
C PHE A 123 -2.97 12.69 2.01
N PHE A 124 -3.48 13.05 0.82
CA PHE A 124 -4.91 13.26 0.61
C PHE A 124 -5.56 12.02 -0.02
N ASN A 125 -5.68 10.98 0.81
CA ASN A 125 -6.32 9.71 0.44
C ASN A 125 -7.07 9.15 1.65
N PHE A 126 -7.91 8.12 1.42
CA PHE A 126 -8.75 7.54 2.47
C PHE A 126 -7.92 6.97 3.63
N ALA A 127 -6.82 6.28 3.31
CA ALA A 127 -5.98 5.62 4.32
C ALA A 127 -5.58 6.59 5.44
N TRP A 128 -5.09 7.78 5.07
CA TRP A 128 -4.53 8.75 6.01
C TRP A 128 -5.50 9.84 6.46
N LEU A 129 -6.56 10.10 5.70
CA LEU A 129 -7.56 11.12 6.07
C LEU A 129 -8.79 10.55 6.76
N LYS A 130 -8.99 9.23 6.81
CA LYS A 130 -10.15 8.63 7.51
C LYS A 130 -9.78 7.30 8.15
N GLY A 131 -9.19 6.39 7.38
CA GLY A 131 -8.95 5.00 7.78
C GLY A 131 -8.23 4.85 9.12
N ILE A 132 -7.04 5.45 9.25
CA ILE A 132 -6.21 5.33 10.46
C ILE A 132 -6.85 5.95 11.71
N TRP A 133 -7.68 6.98 11.57
CA TRP A 133 -8.31 7.67 12.70
C TRP A 133 -9.59 6.98 13.14
N TYR A 134 -10.26 6.32 12.19
CA TYR A 134 -11.45 5.51 12.43
C TYR A 134 -11.10 4.14 13.02
N HIS A 135 -9.97 3.57 12.60
CA HIS A 135 -9.39 2.33 13.10
C HIS A 135 -7.95 2.58 13.62
N PRO A 136 -7.81 3.05 14.87
CA PRO A 136 -6.53 3.51 15.40
C PRO A 136 -5.49 2.40 15.59
N PHE A 137 -5.93 1.18 15.86
CA PHE A 137 -5.04 0.05 16.09
C PHE A 137 -4.57 -0.60 14.76
N SER A 138 -3.82 0.17 13.97
CA SER A 138 -3.22 -0.28 12.71
C SER A 138 -1.72 0.09 12.64
N PRO A 139 -0.86 -0.83 12.14
CA PRO A 139 0.56 -0.54 11.94
C PRO A 139 0.84 0.29 10.67
N ASP A 140 -0.17 0.53 9.84
CA ASP A 140 0.00 0.93 8.44
C ASP A 140 0.62 2.34 8.31
N LEU A 141 0.28 3.28 9.19
CA LEU A 141 0.88 4.62 9.14
C LEU A 141 2.36 4.62 9.53
N PHE A 142 2.75 3.78 10.51
CA PHE A 142 4.16 3.65 10.85
C PHE A 142 4.92 2.97 9.72
N ALA A 143 4.32 1.97 9.08
CA ALA A 143 4.88 1.33 7.89
C ALA A 143 5.10 2.34 6.76
N PHE A 144 4.12 3.22 6.52
CA PHE A 144 4.22 4.31 5.56
C PHE A 144 5.34 5.31 5.91
N ALA A 145 5.46 5.73 7.16
CA ALA A 145 6.50 6.65 7.62
C ALA A 145 7.91 6.06 7.45
N LEU A 146 8.10 4.78 7.79
CA LEU A 146 9.37 4.08 7.57
C LEU A 146 9.63 3.85 6.08
N GLY A 147 8.61 3.55 5.27
CA GLY A 147 8.71 3.44 3.82
C GLY A 147 9.17 4.76 3.16
N MET A 148 8.69 5.90 3.66
CA MET A 148 9.19 7.23 3.29
C MET A 148 10.67 7.40 3.67
N GLY A 149 11.06 6.94 4.86
CA GLY A 149 12.46 6.88 5.28
C GLY A 149 13.34 6.03 4.36
N GLN A 150 12.89 4.81 4.01
CA GLN A 150 13.59 3.92 3.08
C GLN A 150 13.76 4.57 1.71
N ALA A 151 12.69 5.12 1.12
CA ALA A 151 12.76 5.81 -0.16
C ALA A 151 13.74 6.99 -0.11
N ASN A 152 13.74 7.78 0.98
CA ASN A 152 14.69 8.87 1.15
C ASN A 152 16.15 8.40 1.21
N TYR A 153 16.46 7.40 2.03
CA TYR A 153 17.83 6.90 2.18
C TYR A 153 18.32 6.16 0.95
N PHE A 154 17.45 5.43 0.27
CA PHE A 154 17.72 4.81 -1.03
C PHE A 154 18.10 5.87 -2.07
N LEU A 155 17.31 6.94 -2.22
CA LEU A 155 17.61 8.03 -3.17
C LEU A 155 18.91 8.78 -2.84
N ARG A 156 19.37 8.73 -1.59
CA ARG A 156 20.62 9.36 -1.12
C ARG A 156 21.81 8.40 -1.10
N TYR A 157 21.60 7.13 -1.42
CA TYR A 157 22.62 6.08 -1.35
C TYR A 157 23.20 5.88 0.07
N GLU A 158 22.44 6.20 1.12
CA GLU A 158 22.85 6.08 2.53
C GLU A 158 22.55 4.66 3.05
N LYS A 159 23.35 3.67 2.60
CA LYS A 159 23.09 2.23 2.85
C LYS A 159 22.96 1.84 4.31
N PHE A 160 23.83 2.35 5.18
CA PHE A 160 23.79 2.01 6.61
C PHE A 160 22.44 2.39 7.25
N LYS A 161 21.99 3.64 7.02
CA LYS A 161 20.70 4.11 7.54
C LYS A 161 19.51 3.40 6.90
N LEU A 162 19.60 3.07 5.61
CA LEU A 162 18.61 2.23 4.96
C LEU A 162 18.53 0.85 5.65
N GLY A 163 19.66 0.22 5.98
CA GLY A 163 19.73 -1.01 6.75
C GLY A 163 19.04 -0.90 8.11
N MET A 164 19.38 0.11 8.89
CA MET A 164 18.76 0.36 10.20
C MET A 164 17.23 0.51 10.10
N VAL A 165 16.74 1.33 9.17
CA VAL A 165 15.29 1.51 8.96
C VAL A 165 14.62 0.21 8.50
N SER A 166 15.32 -0.62 7.74
CA SER A 166 14.78 -1.90 7.25
C SER A 166 14.69 -2.95 8.36
N ILE A 167 15.67 -2.99 9.27
CA ILE A 167 15.64 -3.85 10.46
C ILE A 167 14.50 -3.41 11.38
N LEU A 168 14.38 -2.10 11.65
CA LEU A 168 13.25 -1.57 12.42
C LEU A 168 11.92 -1.89 11.74
N GLY A 169 11.87 -1.73 10.41
CA GLY A 169 10.71 -2.01 9.59
C GLY A 169 10.27 -3.48 9.61
N ALA A 170 11.17 -4.42 9.91
CA ALA A 170 10.84 -5.85 10.01
C ALA A 170 9.79 -6.14 11.09
N PHE A 171 9.70 -5.31 12.13
CA PHE A 171 8.71 -5.42 13.21
C PHE A 171 7.46 -4.54 13.00
N VAL A 172 7.37 -3.84 11.88
CA VAL A 172 6.23 -2.97 11.52
C VAL A 172 5.49 -3.49 10.30
N SER A 173 6.24 -3.93 9.29
CA SER A 173 5.70 -4.56 8.09
C SER A 173 6.73 -5.47 7.43
N PRO A 174 6.37 -6.72 7.05
CA PRO A 174 7.28 -7.61 6.33
C PRO A 174 7.73 -7.02 4.99
N LEU A 175 6.94 -6.13 4.39
CA LEU A 175 7.27 -5.47 3.13
C LEU A 175 8.45 -4.51 3.25
N LEU A 176 8.65 -3.87 4.42
CA LEU A 176 9.77 -2.97 4.64
C LEU A 176 11.09 -3.73 4.69
N LEU A 177 11.15 -4.86 5.37
CA LEU A 177 12.33 -5.71 5.37
C LEU A 177 12.68 -6.13 3.95
N LEU A 178 11.68 -6.63 3.20
CA LEU A 178 11.84 -7.07 1.83
C LEU A 178 12.34 -5.93 0.91
N SER A 179 11.68 -4.77 0.90
CA SER A 179 12.15 -3.64 0.08
C SER A 179 13.52 -3.13 0.49
N GLY A 180 13.80 -3.11 1.79
CA GLY A 180 15.09 -2.72 2.35
C GLY A 180 16.24 -3.57 1.83
N LEU A 181 16.09 -4.89 1.92
CA LEU A 181 17.09 -5.85 1.42
C LEU A 181 17.25 -5.75 -0.10
N LEU A 182 16.15 -5.67 -0.85
CA LEU A 182 16.21 -5.48 -2.30
C LEU A 182 16.97 -4.20 -2.66
N MET A 183 16.71 -3.08 -1.98
CA MET A 183 17.39 -1.80 -2.20
C MET A 183 18.86 -1.80 -1.76
N LEU A 184 19.26 -2.62 -0.78
CA LEU A 184 20.63 -2.72 -0.30
C LEU A 184 21.52 -3.59 -1.19
N PHE A 185 20.99 -4.72 -1.66
CA PHE A 185 21.78 -5.79 -2.25
C PHE A 185 21.64 -5.91 -3.77
N LEU A 186 20.51 -5.50 -4.36
CA LEU A 186 20.37 -5.50 -5.82
C LEU A 186 21.11 -4.33 -6.49
N PRO A 187 21.56 -4.49 -7.74
CA PRO A 187 22.24 -3.43 -8.46
C PRO A 187 21.33 -2.22 -8.70
N GLY A 188 21.81 -1.04 -8.32
CA GLY A 188 21.16 0.25 -8.58
C GLY A 188 21.45 0.84 -9.97
N ASP A 189 22.04 0.05 -10.87
CA ASP A 189 22.30 0.47 -12.25
C ASP A 189 20.99 0.66 -13.00
N LYS A 190 20.95 1.66 -13.89
CA LYS A 190 19.81 1.88 -14.78
C LYS A 190 19.65 0.66 -15.70
N LEU A 191 18.41 0.22 -15.88
CA LEU A 191 18.10 -0.84 -16.85
C LEU A 191 18.12 -0.26 -18.28
N PRO A 192 18.58 -1.05 -19.27
CA PRO A 192 18.55 -0.66 -20.67
C PRO A 192 17.10 -0.52 -21.14
N LEU A 193 16.84 0.55 -21.89
CA LEU A 193 15.56 0.81 -22.53
C LEU A 193 15.67 0.53 -24.03
N PHE A 194 14.58 0.11 -24.67
CA PHE A 194 14.54 0.01 -26.13
C PHE A 194 14.61 1.42 -26.76
N GLU A 195 15.46 1.57 -27.79
CA GLU A 195 15.62 2.82 -28.56
C GLU A 195 14.76 2.85 -29.84
N GLY A 196 14.07 1.75 -30.18
CA GLY A 196 13.24 1.64 -31.40
C GLY A 196 11.99 0.77 -31.20
N GLU A 197 11.45 0.24 -32.30
CA GLU A 197 10.29 -0.66 -32.25
C GLU A 197 10.64 -1.95 -31.50
N ARG A 198 9.79 -2.30 -30.54
CA ARG A 198 9.99 -3.49 -29.72
C ARG A 198 9.66 -4.74 -30.55
N SER A 199 10.50 -5.77 -30.43
CA SER A 199 10.19 -7.09 -30.99
C SER A 199 8.88 -7.63 -30.40
N LYS A 200 8.00 -8.13 -31.27
CA LYS A 200 6.78 -8.80 -30.84
C LYS A 200 7.18 -10.04 -30.05
N SER A 201 6.90 -10.07 -28.75
CA SER A 201 7.19 -11.19 -27.88
C SER A 201 5.88 -11.81 -27.40
N LEU A 202 5.79 -13.14 -27.46
CA LEU A 202 4.67 -13.91 -26.92
C LEU A 202 4.77 -14.09 -25.39
N LEU A 203 5.91 -13.75 -24.78
CA LEU A 203 6.16 -13.94 -23.35
C LEU A 203 5.12 -13.25 -22.45
N PRO A 204 4.68 -12.01 -22.69
CA PRO A 204 3.63 -11.39 -21.89
C PRO A 204 2.29 -12.14 -21.94
N PHE A 205 1.96 -12.70 -23.10
CA PHE A 205 0.76 -13.50 -23.25
C PHE A 205 0.91 -14.82 -22.47
N GLY A 206 2.02 -15.53 -22.63
CA GLY A 206 2.31 -16.74 -21.86
C GLY A 206 2.30 -16.51 -20.34
N LEU A 207 2.94 -15.43 -19.86
CA LEU A 207 2.91 -15.04 -18.44
C LEU A 207 1.48 -14.75 -17.98
N SER A 208 0.68 -14.05 -18.79
CA SER A 208 -0.70 -13.73 -18.42
C SER A 208 -1.57 -14.98 -18.28
N VAL A 209 -1.40 -15.96 -19.17
CA VAL A 209 -2.10 -17.25 -19.10
C VAL A 209 -1.62 -18.05 -17.89
N GLY A 210 -0.32 -18.09 -17.63
CA GLY A 210 0.24 -18.78 -16.46
C GLY A 210 -0.24 -18.20 -15.13
N ILE A 211 -0.30 -16.87 -15.01
CA ILE A 211 -0.84 -16.19 -13.83
C ILE A 211 -2.34 -16.49 -13.67
N LEU A 212 -3.11 -16.49 -14.77
CA LEU A 212 -4.53 -16.83 -14.74
C LEU A 212 -4.75 -18.26 -14.23
N ILE A 213 -4.01 -19.24 -14.75
CA ILE A 213 -4.10 -20.64 -14.32
C ILE A 213 -3.72 -20.78 -12.85
N LEU A 214 -2.65 -20.11 -12.42
CA LEU A 214 -2.20 -20.15 -11.02
C LEU A 214 -3.29 -19.60 -10.08
N ILE A 215 -3.87 -18.44 -10.40
CA ILE A 215 -4.90 -17.82 -9.57
C ILE A 215 -6.18 -18.67 -9.59
N ALA A 216 -6.56 -19.23 -10.74
CA ALA A 216 -7.68 -20.16 -10.82
C ALA A 216 -7.46 -21.38 -9.91
N GLY A 217 -6.29 -22.02 -10.01
CA GLY A 217 -5.93 -23.16 -9.16
C GLY A 217 -5.99 -22.84 -7.67
N LEU A 218 -5.48 -21.66 -7.27
CA LEU A 218 -5.57 -21.19 -5.88
C LEU A 218 -7.01 -20.86 -5.48
N GLY A 219 -7.79 -20.22 -6.36
CA GLY A 219 -9.17 -19.82 -6.09
C GLY A 219 -10.10 -21.01 -5.85
N TRP A 220 -10.15 -21.93 -6.80
CA TRP A 220 -11.00 -23.12 -6.68
C TRP A 220 -10.42 -24.18 -5.72
N GLY A 221 -9.10 -24.32 -5.63
CA GLY A 221 -8.46 -25.36 -4.81
C GLY A 221 -8.18 -24.96 -3.36
N VAL A 222 -7.89 -23.69 -3.08
CA VAL A 222 -7.48 -23.22 -1.73
C VAL A 222 -8.49 -22.27 -1.12
N TRP A 223 -9.09 -21.37 -1.91
CA TRP A 223 -9.96 -20.31 -1.40
C TRP A 223 -11.45 -20.66 -1.39
N GLY A 224 -11.82 -21.87 -1.81
CA GLY A 224 -13.20 -22.34 -1.75
C GLY A 224 -14.14 -21.62 -2.71
N TRP A 225 -13.64 -21.10 -3.85
CA TRP A 225 -14.52 -20.48 -4.84
C TRP A 225 -15.58 -21.44 -5.39
N ALA A 226 -15.33 -22.75 -5.34
CA ALA A 226 -16.29 -23.78 -5.72
C ALA A 226 -17.55 -23.80 -4.83
N ASP A 227 -17.42 -23.38 -3.57
CA ASP A 227 -18.51 -23.42 -2.58
C ASP A 227 -19.40 -22.18 -2.64
N HIS A 228 -19.02 -21.18 -3.45
CA HIS A 228 -19.79 -19.95 -3.61
C HIS A 228 -20.97 -20.14 -4.58
N SER A 229 -21.91 -19.19 -4.56
CA SER A 229 -23.03 -19.16 -5.50
C SER A 229 -22.53 -19.11 -6.95
N TRP A 230 -23.32 -19.61 -7.91
CA TRP A 230 -22.95 -19.56 -9.33
C TRP A 230 -22.71 -18.12 -9.82
N ILE A 231 -23.39 -17.13 -9.23
CA ILE A 231 -23.20 -15.70 -9.54
C ILE A 231 -21.82 -15.22 -9.08
N ASP A 232 -21.39 -15.62 -7.87
CA ASP A 232 -20.05 -15.29 -7.38
C ASP A 232 -18.97 -16.01 -8.20
N GLN A 233 -19.18 -17.29 -8.55
CA GLN A 233 -18.25 -18.06 -9.40
C GLN A 233 -18.06 -17.44 -10.79
N THR A 234 -19.16 -17.01 -11.42
CA THR A 234 -19.09 -16.30 -12.70
C THR A 234 -18.38 -14.95 -12.56
N SER A 235 -18.59 -14.25 -11.46
CA SER A 235 -17.89 -12.99 -11.18
C SER A 235 -16.38 -13.19 -10.96
N HIS A 236 -15.98 -14.27 -10.27
CA HIS A 236 -14.58 -14.68 -10.15
C HIS A 236 -13.96 -15.02 -11.51
N LEU A 237 -14.68 -15.74 -12.38
CA LEU A 237 -14.21 -16.03 -13.74
C LEU A 237 -14.02 -14.75 -14.57
N LEU A 238 -14.97 -13.81 -14.52
CA LEU A 238 -14.84 -12.52 -15.17
C LEU A 238 -13.65 -11.72 -14.61
N ALA A 239 -13.41 -11.80 -13.31
CA ALA A 239 -12.25 -11.19 -12.68
C ALA A 239 -10.92 -11.76 -13.18
N LEU A 240 -10.84 -13.09 -13.37
CA LEU A 240 -9.68 -13.74 -13.96
C LEU A 240 -9.46 -13.33 -15.41
N VAL A 241 -10.52 -13.31 -16.22
CA VAL A 241 -10.47 -12.93 -17.65
C VAL A 241 -10.06 -11.46 -17.83
N ALA A 242 -10.30 -10.62 -16.82
CA ALA A 242 -9.83 -9.24 -16.84
C ALA A 242 -8.29 -9.15 -16.72
N ILE A 243 -7.59 -10.06 -16.04
CA ILE A 243 -6.15 -9.92 -15.78
C ILE A 243 -5.29 -9.90 -17.07
N PRO A 244 -5.47 -10.81 -18.06
CA PRO A 244 -4.62 -10.86 -19.24
C PRO A 244 -4.58 -9.57 -20.07
N PRO A 245 -5.72 -8.91 -20.40
CA PRO A 245 -5.70 -7.61 -21.08
C PRO A 245 -4.79 -6.57 -20.41
N LEU A 246 -4.76 -6.50 -19.08
CA LEU A 246 -3.88 -5.55 -18.36
C LEU A 246 -2.43 -5.97 -18.43
N ILE A 247 -2.12 -7.25 -18.23
CA ILE A 247 -0.74 -7.73 -18.33
C ILE A 247 -0.20 -7.46 -19.74
N VAL A 248 -0.99 -7.75 -20.77
CA VAL A 248 -0.64 -7.47 -22.16
C VAL A 248 -0.49 -5.97 -22.41
N PHE A 249 -1.40 -5.14 -21.89
CA PHE A 249 -1.30 -3.68 -21.99
C PHE A 249 -0.05 -3.13 -21.31
N ALA A 250 0.18 -3.51 -20.05
CA ALA A 250 1.35 -3.17 -19.26
C ALA A 250 2.64 -3.60 -19.95
N ALA A 251 2.67 -4.83 -20.46
CA ALA A 251 3.81 -5.34 -21.18
C ALA A 251 4.04 -4.57 -22.49
N LYS A 252 3.01 -4.27 -23.28
CA LYS A 252 3.15 -3.45 -24.50
C LYS A 252 3.73 -2.07 -24.21
N GLN A 253 3.36 -1.46 -23.07
CA GLN A 253 3.87 -0.16 -22.63
C GLN A 253 5.25 -0.23 -21.93
N ASN A 254 5.78 -1.43 -21.68
CA ASN A 254 7.05 -1.58 -20.97
C ASN A 254 8.24 -1.29 -21.91
N PRO A 255 9.06 -0.26 -21.63
CA PRO A 255 10.18 0.16 -22.44
C PRO A 255 11.49 -0.59 -22.14
N VAL A 256 11.52 -1.46 -21.12
CA VAL A 256 12.73 -2.15 -20.65
C VAL A 256 13.13 -3.24 -21.65
N ASN A 257 14.40 -3.24 -22.05
CA ASN A 257 14.99 -4.34 -22.80
C ASN A 257 15.39 -5.47 -21.83
N TRP A 258 14.47 -6.43 -21.63
CA TRP A 258 14.64 -7.49 -20.64
C TRP A 258 15.82 -8.41 -20.92
N ASP A 259 16.16 -8.68 -22.18
CA ASP A 259 17.29 -9.55 -22.53
C ASP A 259 18.61 -8.93 -22.08
N LEU A 260 18.81 -7.65 -22.40
CA LEU A 260 19.98 -6.90 -21.96
C LEU A 260 19.95 -6.66 -20.44
N ALA A 261 18.78 -6.38 -19.87
CA ALA A 261 18.65 -6.17 -18.44
C ALA A 261 19.03 -7.44 -17.67
N VAL A 262 18.57 -8.62 -18.07
CA VAL A 262 18.90 -9.89 -17.39
C VAL A 262 20.39 -10.22 -17.54
N LYS A 263 20.98 -9.98 -18.72
CA LYS A 263 22.44 -10.09 -18.91
C LYS A 263 23.19 -9.14 -18.00
N GLN A 264 22.72 -7.88 -17.87
CA GLN A 264 23.28 -6.90 -16.95
C GLN A 264 23.14 -7.35 -15.49
N LEU A 265 21.99 -7.89 -15.10
CA LEU A 265 21.74 -8.41 -13.75
C LEU A 265 22.72 -9.53 -13.42
N LYS A 266 22.86 -10.53 -14.30
CA LYS A 266 23.82 -11.63 -14.12
C LYS A 266 25.26 -11.13 -14.02
N LYS A 267 25.65 -10.16 -14.87
CA LYS A 267 27.01 -9.60 -14.88
C LYS A 267 27.33 -8.73 -13.66
N ARG A 268 26.35 -7.96 -13.15
CA ARG A 268 26.55 -6.98 -12.06
C ARG A 268 26.26 -7.54 -10.67
N THR A 269 25.43 -8.57 -10.58
CA THR A 269 25.14 -9.24 -9.32
C THR A 269 26.30 -10.17 -8.98
N LYS A 270 27.24 -9.65 -8.18
CA LYS A 270 28.24 -10.50 -7.54
C LYS A 270 27.51 -11.50 -6.66
N THR A 271 27.81 -12.79 -6.80
CA THR A 271 27.24 -13.87 -5.98
C THR A 271 27.36 -13.56 -4.48
N ASP A 272 28.49 -12.98 -4.06
CA ASP A 272 28.74 -12.50 -2.70
C ASP A 272 27.73 -11.47 -2.18
N ARG A 273 27.19 -10.58 -3.03
CA ARG A 273 26.19 -9.59 -2.58
C ARG A 273 24.83 -10.23 -2.36
N LEU A 274 24.45 -11.16 -3.24
CA LEU A 274 23.18 -11.86 -3.13
C LEU A 274 23.20 -12.80 -1.92
N SER A 275 24.30 -13.53 -1.69
CA SER A 275 24.46 -14.38 -0.50
C SER A 275 24.38 -13.55 0.78
N LYS A 276 25.03 -12.38 0.86
CA LYS A 276 24.89 -11.46 2.00
C LYS A 276 23.45 -10.99 2.23
N GLY A 277 22.70 -10.71 1.16
CA GLY A 277 21.29 -10.36 1.26
C GLY A 277 20.43 -11.50 1.78
N ILE A 278 20.65 -12.72 1.29
CA ILE A 278 19.98 -13.93 1.75
C ILE A 278 20.33 -14.23 3.20
N MET A 279 21.62 -14.17 3.58
CA MET A 279 22.07 -14.33 4.96
C MET A 279 21.46 -13.29 5.89
N GLY A 280 21.35 -12.03 5.46
CA GLY A 280 20.68 -10.99 6.23
C GLY A 280 19.19 -11.27 6.42
N LEU A 281 18.50 -11.73 5.37
CA LEU A 281 17.10 -12.16 5.46
C LEU A 281 16.93 -13.33 6.44
N VAL A 282 17.72 -14.38 6.26
CA VAL A 282 17.70 -15.59 7.10
C VAL A 282 18.02 -15.23 8.54
N GLY A 283 19.03 -14.39 8.80
CA GLY A 283 19.37 -13.95 10.14
C GLY A 283 18.22 -13.21 10.82
N ILE A 284 17.54 -12.30 10.11
CA ILE A 284 16.39 -11.58 10.66
C ILE A 284 15.19 -12.52 10.86
N LEU A 285 14.92 -13.43 9.92
CA LEU A 285 13.87 -14.43 10.07
C LEU A 285 14.15 -15.37 11.24
N LEU A 286 15.40 -15.79 11.44
CA LEU A 286 15.81 -16.60 12.59
C LEU A 286 15.57 -15.85 13.91
N VAL A 287 15.93 -14.56 13.98
CA VAL A 287 15.62 -13.74 15.16
C VAL A 287 14.10 -13.67 15.39
N LEU A 288 13.31 -13.45 14.33
CA LEU A 288 11.85 -13.42 14.46
C LEU A 288 11.26 -14.78 14.87
N VAL A 289 11.83 -15.89 14.41
CA VAL A 289 11.43 -17.25 14.79
C VAL A 289 11.84 -17.55 16.23
N MET A 290 13.03 -17.14 16.66
CA MET A 290 13.49 -17.29 18.04
C MET A 290 12.67 -16.46 19.03
N LEU A 291 12.19 -15.29 18.58
CA LEU A 291 11.26 -14.47 19.35
C LEU A 291 9.82 -14.97 19.28
N SER A 292 9.49 -15.87 18.33
CA SER A 292 8.15 -16.41 18.21
C SER A 292 7.92 -17.53 19.23
N GLY A 293 6.85 -17.43 20.00
CA GLY A 293 6.48 -18.46 20.98
C GLY A 293 6.07 -19.77 20.32
N GLN A 294 5.96 -20.85 21.11
CA GLN A 294 5.50 -22.18 20.66
C GLN A 294 4.03 -22.24 20.21
N ASN A 295 3.40 -21.10 19.91
CA ASN A 295 2.03 -21.04 19.43
C ASN A 295 1.93 -21.67 18.03
N GLU A 296 1.53 -22.93 18.01
CA GLU A 296 1.27 -23.72 16.81
C GLU A 296 0.19 -23.06 15.92
N SER A 297 0.34 -23.29 14.61
CA SER A 297 -0.73 -23.21 13.59
C SER A 297 -1.01 -21.90 12.84
N LEU A 298 0.00 -21.08 12.51
CA LEU A 298 -0.05 -20.43 11.19
C LEU A 298 0.49 -21.38 10.13
N GLY A 299 -0.28 -22.46 9.89
CA GLY A 299 -0.03 -23.33 8.75
C GLY A 299 -0.01 -22.49 7.48
N ILE A 300 0.96 -22.73 6.59
CA ILE A 300 1.08 -22.03 5.29
C ILE A 300 -0.26 -22.07 4.54
N THR A 301 -1.02 -23.15 4.69
CA THR A 301 -2.37 -23.32 4.14
C THR A 301 -3.35 -22.27 4.67
N ARG A 302 -3.43 -22.07 5.98
CA ARG A 302 -4.30 -21.05 6.60
C ARG A 302 -3.88 -19.64 6.20
N PHE A 303 -2.59 -19.37 6.15
CA PHE A 303 -2.08 -18.10 5.64
C PHE A 303 -2.54 -17.88 4.19
N LEU A 304 -2.31 -18.85 3.30
CA LEU A 304 -2.76 -18.78 1.90
C LEU A 304 -4.28 -18.63 1.77
N GLN A 305 -5.06 -19.29 2.63
CA GLN A 305 -6.51 -19.15 2.69
C GLN A 305 -6.92 -17.74 3.12
N GLU A 306 -6.28 -17.17 4.14
CA GLU A 306 -6.55 -15.81 4.63
C GLU A 306 -6.13 -14.74 3.62
N LEU A 307 -5.06 -14.97 2.86
CA LEU A 307 -4.65 -14.09 1.76
C LEU A 307 -5.66 -14.05 0.60
N GLY A 308 -6.32 -15.16 0.31
CA GLY A 308 -7.33 -15.22 -0.76
C GLY A 308 -8.70 -14.65 -0.40
N LYS A 309 -8.91 -14.41 0.91
CA LYS A 309 -10.01 -13.68 1.55
C LYS A 309 -10.66 -12.60 0.70
N GLY A 310 -11.65 -12.93 -0.14
CA GLY A 310 -12.41 -11.95 -0.90
C GLY A 310 -11.65 -11.27 -2.06
N SER A 311 -10.52 -11.83 -2.48
CA SER A 311 -9.84 -11.39 -3.70
C SER A 311 -10.64 -11.79 -4.94
N PHE A 312 -10.55 -10.96 -6.00
CA PHE A 312 -11.16 -11.21 -7.31
C PHE A 312 -12.67 -11.44 -7.32
N ARG A 313 -13.43 -10.75 -6.47
CA ARG A 313 -14.90 -10.83 -6.55
C ARG A 313 -15.43 -10.22 -7.85
N PHE A 314 -14.78 -9.17 -8.35
CA PHE A 314 -15.20 -8.47 -9.57
C PHE A 314 -14.02 -8.20 -10.53
N PRO A 315 -14.28 -7.95 -11.82
CA PRO A 315 -13.27 -7.48 -12.77
C PRO A 315 -12.47 -6.31 -12.20
N TRP A 316 -11.15 -6.29 -12.35
CA TRP A 316 -10.33 -5.13 -11.95
C TRP A 316 -10.46 -4.69 -10.48
N ASP A 317 -11.02 -5.53 -9.60
CA ASP A 317 -11.34 -5.17 -8.22
C ASP A 317 -10.12 -4.67 -7.45
N PHE A 318 -8.95 -5.28 -7.67
CA PHE A 318 -7.69 -4.77 -7.13
C PHE A 318 -7.44 -3.32 -7.57
N ILE A 319 -7.51 -2.98 -8.86
CA ILE A 319 -7.26 -1.61 -9.34
C ILE A 319 -8.20 -0.60 -8.66
N TRP A 320 -9.48 -0.93 -8.57
CA TRP A 320 -10.46 -0.04 -7.98
C TRP A 320 -10.24 0.10 -6.48
N SER A 321 -10.08 -1.01 -5.76
CA SER A 321 -9.80 -1.01 -4.33
C SER A 321 -8.55 -0.19 -4.00
N TYR A 322 -7.46 -0.34 -4.75
CA TYR A 322 -6.25 0.50 -4.62
C TYR A 322 -6.53 1.97 -4.95
N SER A 323 -7.36 2.28 -5.94
CA SER A 323 -7.71 3.66 -6.33
C SER A 323 -8.63 4.34 -5.33
N ILE A 324 -9.56 3.62 -4.71
CA ILE A 324 -10.44 4.14 -3.66
C ILE A 324 -9.64 4.39 -2.38
N HIS A 325 -8.76 3.45 -2.01
CA HIS A 325 -7.99 3.55 -0.78
C HIS A 325 -6.85 4.59 -0.86
N TRP A 326 -6.04 4.53 -1.93
CA TRP A 326 -4.87 5.39 -2.11
C TRP A 326 -5.15 6.65 -2.94
N GLY A 327 -6.28 6.72 -3.64
CA GLY A 327 -6.70 7.88 -4.41
C GLY A 327 -6.03 7.99 -5.79
N LEU A 328 -5.65 9.22 -6.14
CA LEU A 328 -5.08 9.57 -7.45
C LEU A 328 -3.74 8.89 -7.84
N PRO A 329 -2.86 8.41 -6.93
CA PRO A 329 -1.64 7.69 -7.32
C PRO A 329 -1.89 6.51 -8.26
N ALA A 330 -2.93 5.71 -7.99
CA ALA A 330 -3.32 4.57 -8.82
C ALA A 330 -3.71 5.01 -10.24
N ILE A 331 -4.62 5.98 -10.32
CA ILE A 331 -5.17 6.49 -11.58
C ILE A 331 -4.07 7.14 -12.42
N LEU A 332 -3.25 8.00 -11.83
CA LEU A 332 -2.14 8.65 -12.53
C LEU A 332 -1.08 7.66 -13.00
N THR A 333 -0.83 6.60 -12.24
CA THR A 333 0.11 5.55 -12.66
C THR A 333 -0.38 4.86 -13.93
N LEU A 334 -1.66 4.55 -14.03
CA LEU A 334 -2.24 3.97 -15.25
C LEU A 334 -2.18 4.94 -16.44
N VAL A 335 -2.53 6.22 -16.23
CA VAL A 335 -2.51 7.24 -17.29
C VAL A 335 -1.08 7.51 -17.80
N PHE A 336 -0.08 7.47 -16.92
CA PHE A 336 1.32 7.76 -17.22
C PHE A 336 2.22 6.52 -17.22
N LEU A 337 1.65 5.33 -17.45
CA LEU A 337 2.29 4.02 -17.24
C LEU A 337 3.64 3.87 -17.95
N LEU A 338 3.72 4.25 -19.23
CA LEU A 338 4.98 4.22 -19.99
C LEU A 338 6.09 5.02 -19.29
N ARG A 339 5.79 6.24 -18.84
CA ARG A 339 6.77 7.11 -18.17
C ARG A 339 7.09 6.61 -16.78
N PHE A 340 6.10 6.05 -16.09
CA PHE A 340 6.29 5.37 -14.82
C PHE A 340 7.32 4.24 -14.96
N TYR A 341 7.17 3.36 -15.95
CA TYR A 341 8.14 2.28 -16.22
C TYR A 341 9.53 2.80 -16.60
N GLN A 342 9.63 3.87 -17.39
CA GLN A 342 10.93 4.47 -17.71
C GLN A 342 11.65 4.96 -16.44
N GLU A 343 10.95 5.60 -15.51
CA GLU A 343 11.56 6.08 -14.26
C GLU A 343 11.85 4.95 -13.27
N MET A 344 11.00 3.92 -13.23
CA MET A 344 11.24 2.68 -12.49
C MET A 344 12.54 2.01 -12.95
N ALA A 345 12.70 1.82 -14.27
CA ALA A 345 13.91 1.27 -14.89
C ALA A 345 15.16 2.10 -14.60
N ARG A 346 15.03 3.43 -14.51
CA ARG A 346 16.14 4.34 -14.17
C ARG A 346 16.54 4.30 -12.69
N LEU A 347 15.71 3.77 -11.80
CA LEU A 347 16.07 3.57 -10.40
C LEU A 347 16.71 2.20 -10.14
N GLY A 348 16.71 1.32 -11.14
CA GLY A 348 17.42 0.04 -11.11
C GLY A 348 16.58 -1.14 -10.65
N TRP A 349 17.25 -2.28 -10.52
CA TRP A 349 16.61 -3.59 -10.32
C TRP A 349 15.81 -3.70 -9.03
N ALA A 350 16.30 -3.11 -7.94
CA ALA A 350 15.60 -3.11 -6.67
C ALA A 350 14.16 -2.62 -6.80
N VAL A 351 13.98 -1.47 -7.47
CA VAL A 351 12.67 -0.87 -7.65
C VAL A 351 11.81 -1.70 -8.60
N VAL A 352 12.37 -2.20 -9.70
CA VAL A 352 11.66 -3.09 -10.62
C VAL A 352 11.12 -4.33 -9.89
N PHE A 353 11.95 -4.99 -9.07
CA PHE A 353 11.52 -6.15 -8.28
C PHE A 353 10.45 -5.80 -7.25
N ILE A 354 10.59 -4.68 -6.52
CA ILE A 354 9.56 -4.22 -5.57
C ILE A 354 8.21 -4.04 -6.27
N PHE A 355 8.18 -3.41 -7.45
CA PHE A 355 6.91 -3.22 -8.19
C PHE A 355 6.38 -4.51 -8.81
N SER A 356 7.24 -5.40 -9.31
CA SER A 356 6.81 -6.71 -9.79
C SER A 356 6.19 -7.54 -8.67
N LEU A 357 6.83 -7.58 -7.49
CA LEU A 357 6.27 -8.22 -6.30
C LEU A 357 5.02 -7.49 -5.82
N GLY A 358 4.98 -6.16 -5.90
CA GLY A 358 3.80 -5.35 -5.59
C GLY A 358 2.61 -5.70 -6.47
N LEU A 359 2.81 -5.91 -7.78
CA LEU A 359 1.75 -6.36 -8.69
C LEU A 359 1.20 -7.74 -8.30
N VAL A 360 2.07 -8.66 -7.88
CA VAL A 360 1.65 -9.96 -7.36
C VAL A 360 0.93 -9.78 -6.02
N PHE A 361 1.46 -9.00 -5.08
CA PHE A 361 0.87 -8.80 -3.76
C PHE A 361 -0.43 -8.00 -3.79
N MET A 362 -0.62 -7.10 -4.75
CA MET A 362 -1.89 -6.36 -4.93
C MET A 362 -3.09 -7.30 -5.14
N ILE A 363 -2.83 -8.52 -5.58
CA ILE A 363 -3.85 -9.54 -5.78
C ILE A 363 -4.26 -10.20 -4.46
N PHE A 364 -3.32 -10.38 -3.54
CA PHE A 364 -3.48 -11.24 -2.36
C PHE A 364 -3.50 -10.49 -1.03
N PHE A 365 -3.01 -9.26 -0.98
CA PHE A 365 -2.89 -8.51 0.27
C PHE A 365 -3.98 -7.47 0.40
N LYS A 366 -4.42 -7.26 1.64
CA LYS A 366 -5.24 -6.11 2.01
C LYS A 366 -4.59 -4.84 1.46
N VAL A 367 -5.40 -3.93 0.93
CA VAL A 367 -4.92 -2.73 0.25
C VAL A 367 -3.98 -1.90 1.13
N SER A 368 -4.26 -1.86 2.43
CA SER A 368 -3.47 -1.11 3.42
C SER A 368 -2.10 -1.72 3.70
N ALA A 369 -1.90 -3.02 3.45
CA ALA A 369 -0.62 -3.69 3.65
C ALA A 369 0.50 -3.11 2.77
N LEU A 370 0.16 -2.52 1.61
CA LEU A 370 1.11 -1.85 0.72
C LEU A 370 1.54 -0.47 1.21
N ALA A 371 1.09 0.00 2.38
CA ALA A 371 1.47 1.28 2.96
C ALA A 371 2.99 1.53 2.93
N ALA A 372 3.80 0.50 3.18
CA ALA A 372 5.26 0.55 3.12
C ALA A 372 5.83 0.95 1.75
N TRP A 373 5.13 0.61 0.65
CA TRP A 373 5.62 0.81 -0.73
C TRP A 373 4.96 1.99 -1.46
N VAL A 374 3.85 2.53 -0.95
CA VAL A 374 3.24 3.76 -1.47
C VAL A 374 4.25 4.93 -1.58
N PRO A 375 5.17 5.15 -0.62
CA PRO A 375 6.22 6.15 -0.72
C PRO A 375 7.06 6.06 -2.00
N ILE A 376 7.65 4.89 -2.28
CA ILE A 376 8.50 4.71 -3.45
C ILE A 376 7.67 4.77 -4.74
N TRP A 377 6.41 4.33 -4.68
CA TRP A 377 5.45 4.45 -5.77
C TRP A 377 5.22 5.90 -6.19
N VAL A 378 4.84 6.76 -5.24
CA VAL A 378 4.61 8.17 -5.56
C VAL A 378 5.91 8.87 -5.96
N VAL A 379 7.05 8.50 -5.39
CA VAL A 379 8.37 9.03 -5.83
C VAL A 379 8.63 8.78 -7.32
N ILE A 380 8.41 7.55 -7.80
CA ILE A 380 8.58 7.21 -9.21
C ILE A 380 7.59 8.00 -10.06
N LEU A 381 6.33 8.06 -9.63
CA LEU A 381 5.30 8.81 -10.31
C LEU A 381 5.66 10.29 -10.43
N LEU A 382 6.16 10.93 -9.37
CA LEU A 382 6.61 12.33 -9.41
C LEU A 382 7.80 12.55 -10.34
N LYS A 383 8.74 11.59 -10.40
CA LYS A 383 9.82 11.64 -11.39
C LYS A 383 9.26 11.54 -12.81
N ALA A 384 8.28 10.67 -13.04
CA ALA A 384 7.66 10.51 -14.36
C ALA A 384 6.91 11.79 -14.77
N LEU A 385 6.25 12.42 -13.80
CA LEU A 385 5.52 13.68 -13.98
C LEU A 385 6.42 14.91 -14.08
N LYS A 386 7.74 14.81 -13.81
CA LYS A 386 8.68 15.94 -13.86
C LYS A 386 8.78 16.62 -15.23
N ARG A 387 8.48 15.86 -16.30
CA ARG A 387 8.48 16.35 -17.69
C ARG A 387 7.24 17.16 -18.06
N TYR A 388 6.22 17.13 -17.21
CA TYR A 388 4.94 17.76 -17.45
C TYR A 388 4.86 19.13 -16.75
N ARG A 389 4.03 20.05 -17.28
CA ARG A 389 3.71 21.33 -16.62
C ARG A 389 2.34 21.21 -15.97
N TRP A 390 2.30 21.39 -14.65
CA TRP A 390 1.09 21.39 -13.85
C TRP A 390 0.72 22.83 -13.50
N SER A 391 -0.48 23.26 -13.90
CA SER A 391 -0.98 24.60 -13.54
C SER A 391 -1.52 24.58 -12.10
N ASN A 392 -1.65 25.76 -11.48
CA ASN A 392 -2.27 25.84 -10.16
C ASN A 392 -3.73 25.34 -10.17
N LYS A 393 -4.47 25.54 -11.28
CA LYS A 393 -5.84 25.03 -11.44
C LYS A 393 -5.89 23.51 -11.39
N ASP A 394 -4.95 22.84 -12.06
CA ASP A 394 -4.88 21.37 -12.06
C ASP A 394 -4.52 20.84 -10.67
N LEU A 395 -3.64 21.52 -9.93
CA LEU A 395 -3.27 21.15 -8.56
C LEU A 395 -4.45 21.30 -7.58
N ILE A 396 -5.22 22.40 -7.69
CA ILE A 396 -6.42 22.60 -6.89
C ILE A 396 -7.43 21.49 -7.19
N LEU A 397 -7.68 21.22 -8.48
CA LEU A 397 -8.63 20.19 -8.88
C LEU A 397 -8.18 18.79 -8.45
N SER A 398 -6.89 18.44 -8.56
CA SER A 398 -6.35 17.21 -7.99
C SER A 398 -6.54 17.14 -6.48
N GLY A 399 -6.33 18.25 -5.76
CA GLY A 399 -6.58 18.32 -4.32
C GLY A 399 -8.04 18.07 -3.96
N VAL A 400 -8.98 18.74 -4.63
CA VAL A 400 -10.43 18.54 -4.44
C VAL A 400 -10.84 17.11 -4.75
N LEU A 401 -10.40 16.55 -5.88
CA LEU A 401 -10.69 15.16 -6.26
C LEU A 401 -10.14 14.17 -5.23
N SER A 402 -8.92 14.39 -4.74
CA SER A 402 -8.32 13.59 -3.67
C SER A 402 -9.10 13.66 -2.36
N LEU A 403 -9.59 14.83 -1.96
CA LEU A 403 -10.42 15.00 -0.76
C LEU A 403 -11.82 14.39 -0.90
N VAL A 404 -12.38 14.39 -2.10
CA VAL A 404 -13.65 13.71 -2.40
C VAL A 404 -13.45 12.19 -2.31
N LEU A 405 -12.42 11.67 -2.99
CA LEU A 405 -12.07 10.24 -2.98
C LEU A 405 -11.66 9.73 -1.59
N SER A 406 -11.08 10.58 -0.74
CA SER A 406 -10.70 10.18 0.62
C SER A 406 -11.89 9.93 1.53
N MET A 407 -13.10 10.40 1.15
CA MET A 407 -14.33 10.28 1.93
C MET A 407 -14.20 10.73 3.39
N ALA A 408 -13.23 11.59 3.69
CA ALA A 408 -13.00 12.08 5.06
C ALA A 408 -14.20 12.89 5.59
N TRP A 409 -14.96 13.52 4.69
CA TRP A 409 -16.16 14.29 4.99
C TRP A 409 -17.40 13.43 5.28
N MET A 410 -17.34 12.13 4.99
CA MET A 410 -18.51 11.26 5.02
C MET A 410 -18.65 10.53 6.36
N PRO A 411 -19.83 10.59 7.02
CA PRO A 411 -20.09 9.78 8.21
C PRO A 411 -20.28 8.32 7.83
N ILE A 412 -19.54 7.45 8.50
CA ILE A 412 -19.48 6.01 8.27
C ILE A 412 -20.41 5.27 9.23
N ASN A 413 -20.54 5.73 10.48
CA ASN A 413 -21.27 5.00 11.50
C ASN A 413 -22.77 5.01 11.21
N SER A 414 -23.38 3.84 11.40
CA SER A 414 -24.81 3.62 11.27
C SER A 414 -25.23 2.45 12.15
N HIS A 415 -26.51 2.38 12.51
CA HIS A 415 -27.04 1.25 13.27
C HIS A 415 -26.80 -0.09 12.53
N LYS A 416 -27.00 -0.11 11.21
CA LYS A 416 -26.77 -1.32 10.39
C LYS A 416 -25.30 -1.74 10.38
N LEU A 417 -24.36 -0.79 10.39
CA LEU A 417 -22.94 -1.12 10.48
C LEU A 417 -22.58 -1.73 11.85
N ILE A 418 -23.14 -1.22 12.94
CA ILE A 418 -22.92 -1.78 14.28
C ILE A 418 -23.39 -3.25 14.32
N VAL A 419 -24.61 -3.51 13.86
CA VAL A 419 -25.16 -4.86 13.78
C VAL A 419 -24.33 -5.77 12.88
N PHE A 420 -23.91 -5.26 11.71
CA PHE A 420 -23.06 -5.99 10.78
C PHE A 420 -21.72 -6.39 11.40
N LEU A 421 -21.02 -5.45 12.05
CA LEU A 421 -19.70 -5.70 12.64
C LEU A 421 -19.78 -6.56 13.91
N GLY A 422 -20.82 -6.38 14.73
CA GLY A 422 -21.00 -7.10 15.99
C GLY A 422 -21.53 -8.52 15.81
N GLN A 423 -22.52 -8.71 14.93
CA GLN A 423 -23.19 -10.01 14.75
C GLN A 423 -22.76 -10.75 13.48
N LYS A 424 -21.91 -10.13 12.63
CA LYS A 424 -21.49 -10.67 11.33
C LYS A 424 -22.66 -11.05 10.41
N ASN A 425 -23.79 -10.35 10.56
CA ASN A 425 -24.98 -10.62 9.77
C ASN A 425 -24.79 -10.15 8.32
N ARG A 426 -24.49 -11.10 7.42
CA ARG A 426 -24.21 -10.84 6.00
C ARG A 426 -25.39 -10.22 5.24
N ALA A 427 -26.61 -10.29 5.76
CA ALA A 427 -27.77 -9.66 5.12
C ALA A 427 -27.61 -8.13 4.96
N PHE A 428 -26.90 -7.48 5.90
CA PHE A 428 -26.65 -6.04 5.84
C PHE A 428 -25.46 -5.65 4.97
N ALA A 429 -24.64 -6.61 4.51
CA ALA A 429 -23.44 -6.33 3.74
C ALA A 429 -23.77 -5.50 2.49
N SER A 430 -24.86 -5.79 1.80
CA SER A 430 -25.28 -5.05 0.60
C SER A 430 -25.98 -3.73 0.88
N SER A 431 -26.24 -3.35 2.13
CA SER A 431 -26.92 -2.08 2.44
C SER A 431 -26.00 -0.88 2.20
N LEU A 432 -26.56 0.22 1.70
CA LEU A 432 -25.80 1.43 1.37
C LEU A 432 -25.08 2.00 2.60
N GLU A 433 -25.69 1.90 3.78
CA GLU A 433 -25.11 2.32 5.06
C GLU A 433 -23.84 1.55 5.43
N VAL A 434 -23.79 0.24 5.16
CA VAL A 434 -22.60 -0.59 5.41
C VAL A 434 -21.56 -0.40 4.32
N GLN A 435 -21.98 -0.21 3.07
CA GLN A 435 -21.06 -0.01 1.93
C GLN A 435 -20.19 1.23 2.04
N LYS A 436 -20.60 2.25 2.81
CA LYS A 436 -19.76 3.40 3.17
C LYS A 436 -18.40 2.99 3.76
N TRP A 437 -18.41 1.94 4.57
CA TRP A 437 -17.21 1.34 5.16
C TRP A 437 -16.67 0.19 4.29
N ALA A 438 -17.56 -0.72 3.89
CA ALA A 438 -17.20 -1.98 3.25
C ALA A 438 -16.53 -1.81 1.88
N ILE A 439 -16.74 -0.69 1.18
CA ILE A 439 -16.11 -0.43 -0.12
C ILE A 439 -14.58 -0.38 -0.10
N HIS A 440 -13.98 -0.18 1.08
CA HIS A 440 -12.52 -0.23 1.27
C HIS A 440 -11.99 -1.64 1.53
N HIS A 441 -12.89 -2.62 1.62
CA HIS A 441 -12.62 -4.01 1.92
C HIS A 441 -13.18 -4.88 0.79
N ALA A 442 -12.32 -5.34 -0.13
CA ALA A 442 -12.71 -6.11 -1.31
C ALA A 442 -13.68 -7.28 -1.00
N GLU A 443 -13.46 -7.94 0.14
CA GLU A 443 -14.31 -9.01 0.67
C GLU A 443 -15.78 -8.62 0.91
N TRP A 444 -16.07 -7.36 1.23
CA TRP A 444 -17.41 -6.89 1.59
C TRP A 444 -18.05 -5.96 0.55
N THR A 445 -17.33 -5.55 -0.49
CA THR A 445 -17.87 -4.64 -1.51
C THR A 445 -19.06 -5.27 -2.25
N ALA A 446 -20.16 -4.53 -2.35
CA ALA A 446 -21.33 -4.93 -3.12
C ALA A 446 -21.21 -4.49 -4.58
N LEU A 447 -21.83 -5.24 -5.51
CA LEU A 447 -21.74 -4.99 -6.95
C LEU A 447 -22.13 -3.56 -7.36
N TYR A 448 -23.19 -3.00 -6.78
CA TYR A 448 -23.61 -1.63 -7.12
C TYR A 448 -22.61 -0.58 -6.64
N SER A 449 -22.02 -0.76 -5.45
CA SER A 449 -21.00 0.15 -4.90
C SER A 449 -19.72 0.07 -5.73
N TYR A 450 -19.33 -1.14 -6.10
CA TYR A 450 -18.28 -1.41 -7.07
C TYR A 450 -18.55 -0.69 -8.40
N ALA A 451 -19.77 -0.77 -8.96
CA ALA A 451 -20.11 -0.16 -10.25
C ALA A 451 -20.07 1.37 -10.19
N ILE A 452 -20.60 1.97 -9.12
CA ILE A 452 -20.57 3.43 -8.92
C ILE A 452 -19.13 3.93 -8.81
N CYS A 453 -18.32 3.31 -7.95
CA CYS A 453 -16.95 3.76 -7.76
C CYS A 453 -16.04 3.45 -8.94
N GLY A 454 -16.20 2.28 -9.58
CA GLY A 454 -15.52 1.95 -10.82
C GLY A 454 -15.85 2.96 -11.93
N GLY A 455 -17.12 3.31 -12.10
CA GLY A 455 -17.58 4.35 -13.02
C GLY A 455 -16.94 5.71 -12.72
N PHE A 456 -16.94 6.13 -11.45
CA PHE A 456 -16.33 7.39 -11.04
C PHE A 456 -14.81 7.43 -11.29
N ILE A 457 -14.09 6.35 -10.98
CA ILE A 457 -12.64 6.24 -11.23
C ILE A 457 -12.34 6.25 -12.73
N LEU A 458 -13.14 5.54 -13.54
CA LEU A 458 -13.02 5.55 -15.00
C LEU A 458 -13.21 6.96 -15.57
N LEU A 459 -14.20 7.71 -15.09
CA LEU A 459 -14.43 9.10 -15.50
C LEU A 459 -13.22 9.99 -15.16
N ILE A 460 -12.68 9.88 -13.94
CA ILE A 460 -11.47 10.63 -13.55
C ILE A 460 -10.27 10.22 -14.42
N GLY A 461 -10.09 8.92 -14.65
CA GLY A 461 -9.01 8.38 -15.48
C GLY A 461 -9.09 8.87 -16.93
N TYR A 462 -10.28 8.84 -17.52
CA TYR A 462 -10.55 9.36 -18.86
C TYR A 462 -10.30 10.87 -18.95
N TRP A 463 -10.77 11.63 -17.96
CA TRP A 463 -10.52 13.07 -17.87
C TRP A 463 -9.02 13.41 -17.78
N LEU A 464 -8.26 12.68 -16.95
CA LEU A 464 -6.82 12.84 -16.85
C LEU A 464 -6.10 12.44 -18.14
N TYR A 465 -6.56 11.36 -18.79
CA TYR A 465 -6.00 10.86 -20.04
C TYR A 465 -6.15 11.86 -21.19
N THR A 466 -7.34 12.42 -21.38
CA THR A 466 -7.60 13.43 -22.43
C THR A 466 -6.77 14.71 -22.22
N ARG A 467 -6.55 15.11 -20.96
CA ARG A 467 -5.70 16.26 -20.61
C ARG A 467 -4.20 15.99 -20.67
N ARG A 468 -3.77 14.73 -20.82
CA ARG A 468 -2.34 14.36 -20.84
C ARG A 468 -1.51 15.17 -21.85
N LYS A 469 -2.07 15.46 -23.03
CA LYS A 469 -1.39 16.24 -24.09
C LYS A 469 -1.12 17.69 -23.65
N ARG A 470 -2.07 18.32 -22.95
CA ARG A 470 -1.95 19.68 -22.42
C ARG A 470 -0.78 19.83 -21.44
N TYR A 471 -0.49 18.76 -20.70
CA TYR A 471 0.59 18.76 -19.73
C TYR A 471 1.98 18.59 -20.37
N MET A 472 2.08 18.13 -21.62
CA MET A 472 3.37 17.97 -22.26
C MET A 472 4.03 19.33 -22.40
N ARG A 473 5.28 19.46 -21.92
CA ARG A 473 6.09 20.61 -22.29
C ARG A 473 6.21 20.60 -23.80
N VAL A 474 5.71 21.64 -24.45
CA VAL A 474 6.25 22.02 -25.75
C VAL A 474 7.74 22.20 -25.50
N MET A 475 8.54 21.24 -25.97
CA MET A 475 9.98 21.46 -26.07
C MET A 475 10.08 22.43 -27.23
N SER A 476 10.02 23.73 -26.91
CA SER A 476 10.57 24.73 -27.82
C SER A 476 12.04 24.37 -27.95
N ASN A 477 12.40 23.84 -29.13
CA ASN A 477 13.79 23.61 -29.50
C ASN A 477 14.58 24.91 -29.37
#